data_AF-A0AAV7J3T3-F1
#
_entry.id   AF-A0AAV7J3T3-F1
#
_cell.length_a   1.000
_cell.length_b   1.000
_cell.length_c   1.000
_cell.angle_alpha   90.00
_cell.angle_beta   90.00
_cell.angle_gamma   90.00
#
_symmetry.space_group_name_H-M   'P 1'
#
loop_
_entity.id
_entity.type
_entity.pdbx_description
1 polymer ?
#
loop_
_entity_poly.entity_id
_entity_poly.type
_entity_poly.pdbx_seq_one_letter_code
_entity_poly.pdbx_strand_id
1 'polypeptide(L)'
;MPMYYSNSRRVREPIFPSKITLKLNIQEKHIFNFLNLSAQANYFCDLELENLKTLDVEENNKPRIMTIDLYYLSLSPPSRAVILLTKALGIHLNLKVIDVSKGEQYKSKFIKVNPQHTVPTIDDNGFILTESRAIMGYLVDKYAKNDSLYPKDPKQRGIVDERLYFDLTRLYYNIFNAYIFVAFGMSNSVDDDKVKQIARGFEILNTYLENSEFVAGENLTIADFSIVISVGLAEIFGFDITAYDNVVDWYNRCKEALEKYGYEKVNAPAELLGEWFRANSQ
;
A
#
# COMPACT_ATOMS: atom_id res chain seq x y z
N MET A 1 55.16 2.03 -22.85
CA MET A 1 55.23 3.09 -21.83
C MET A 1 53.80 3.59 -21.57
N PRO A 2 53.10 3.14 -20.50
CA PRO A 2 51.76 3.62 -20.19
C PRO A 2 51.83 4.79 -19.18
N MET A 3 51.13 5.89 -19.46
CA MET A 3 50.99 7.01 -18.53
C MET A 3 49.77 6.83 -17.63
N TYR A 4 50.01 6.90 -16.32
CA TYR A 4 49.04 7.08 -15.26
C TYR A 4 48.36 8.46 -15.36
N TYR A 5 47.05 8.53 -15.10
CA TYR A 5 46.43 9.76 -14.59
C TYR A 5 45.51 9.47 -13.41
N SER A 6 45.74 10.25 -12.36
CA SER A 6 45.21 10.15 -11.01
C SER A 6 43.86 10.86 -10.82
N ASN A 7 43.09 10.36 -9.86
CA ASN A 7 41.85 10.91 -9.29
C ASN A 7 41.93 12.38 -8.85
N SER A 8 40.83 13.13 -9.06
CA SER A 8 40.13 13.85 -7.98
C SER A 8 38.81 14.45 -8.46
N ARG A 9 37.68 13.81 -8.14
CA ARG A 9 36.34 14.43 -8.24
C ARG A 9 36.16 15.34 -7.02
N ARG A 10 36.03 16.66 -7.23
CA ARG A 10 35.54 17.58 -6.19
C ARG A 10 34.04 17.39 -6.02
N VAL A 11 33.62 16.99 -4.84
CA VAL A 11 32.21 17.09 -4.41
C VAL A 11 31.93 18.58 -4.17
N ARG A 12 30.93 19.15 -4.85
CA ARG A 12 30.45 20.52 -4.53
C ARG A 12 29.38 20.41 -3.44
N GLU A 13 29.59 21.10 -2.34
CA GLU A 13 28.56 21.27 -1.30
C GLU A 13 27.43 22.20 -1.80
N PRO A 14 26.18 21.96 -1.38
CA PRO A 14 25.05 22.82 -1.75
C PRO A 14 25.06 24.14 -0.95
N ILE A 15 24.90 25.25 -1.68
CA ILE A 15 24.79 26.61 -1.14
C ILE A 15 23.32 26.87 -0.76
N PHE A 16 23.04 27.12 0.51
CA PHE A 16 21.73 27.60 0.97
C PHE A 16 21.70 29.13 1.04
N PRO A 17 20.74 29.82 0.42
CA PRO A 17 20.57 31.26 0.60
C PRO A 17 19.95 31.56 1.97
N SER A 18 20.60 32.48 2.69
CA SER A 18 20.20 32.93 4.03
C SER A 18 19.05 33.97 3.99
N LYS A 19 18.08 33.77 4.89
CA LYS A 19 17.08 34.72 5.41
C LYS A 19 15.91 35.11 4.49
N ILE A 20 14.76 34.48 4.76
CA ILE A 20 13.43 35.08 4.55
C ILE A 20 12.76 35.17 5.93
N THR A 21 12.46 36.40 6.36
CA THR A 21 11.70 36.67 7.58
C THR A 21 10.21 36.60 7.24
N LEU A 22 9.50 35.58 7.72
CA LEU A 22 8.04 35.48 7.61
C LEU A 22 7.39 35.82 8.95
N LYS A 23 6.51 36.83 8.91
CA LYS A 23 5.66 37.25 10.03
C LYS A 23 4.74 36.09 10.45
N LEU A 24 4.79 35.78 11.74
CA LEU A 24 3.88 34.85 12.42
C LEU A 24 2.46 35.42 12.44
N ASN A 25 1.51 34.68 11.86
CA ASN A 25 0.17 34.48 12.41
C ASN A 25 -0.58 33.46 11.52
N ILE A 26 -1.02 32.35 12.13
CA ILE A 26 -1.90 31.24 11.68
C ILE A 26 -1.39 29.86 12.21
N GLN A 27 -0.10 29.72 12.55
CA GLN A 27 0.49 28.43 12.95
C GLN A 27 -0.03 27.82 14.28
N GLU A 28 -0.50 28.61 15.24
CA GLU A 28 -0.80 28.09 16.59
C GLU A 28 -2.06 27.21 16.65
N LYS A 29 -3.06 27.44 15.78
CA LYS A 29 -4.24 26.57 15.68
C LYS A 29 -3.94 25.23 14.99
N HIS A 30 -3.03 25.23 14.03
CA HIS A 30 -2.62 24.00 13.33
C HIS A 30 -1.72 23.11 14.21
N ILE A 31 -0.86 23.71 15.05
CA ILE A 31 -0.01 22.95 15.98
C ILE A 31 -0.85 22.23 17.04
N PHE A 32 -1.93 22.85 17.56
CA PHE A 32 -2.81 22.20 18.54
C PHE A 32 -3.58 21.01 17.96
N ASN A 33 -4.05 21.09 16.70
CA ASN A 33 -4.69 19.95 16.04
C ASN A 33 -3.67 18.85 15.69
N PHE A 34 -2.45 19.22 15.27
CA PHE A 34 -1.38 18.27 14.97
C PHE A 34 -0.92 17.49 16.22
N LEU A 35 -0.87 18.16 17.38
CA LEU A 35 -0.53 17.51 18.65
C LEU A 35 -1.61 16.52 19.11
N ASN A 36 -2.90 16.84 18.95
CA ASN A 36 -4.00 15.92 19.27
C ASN A 36 -4.07 14.71 18.32
N LEU A 37 -3.85 14.92 17.01
CA LEU A 37 -3.76 13.84 16.02
C LEU A 37 -2.55 12.92 16.29
N SER A 38 -1.41 13.49 16.71
CA SER A 38 -0.25 12.71 17.12
C SER A 38 -0.52 11.86 18.37
N ALA A 39 -1.32 12.37 19.33
CA ALA A 39 -1.66 11.62 20.54
C ALA A 39 -2.57 10.42 20.26
N GLN A 40 -3.56 10.56 19.37
CA GLN A 40 -4.45 9.46 18.98
C GLN A 40 -3.74 8.42 18.11
N ALA A 41 -2.90 8.85 17.16
CA ALA A 41 -2.08 7.95 16.35
C ALA A 41 -1.04 7.19 17.21
N ASN A 42 -0.45 7.84 18.21
CA ASN A 42 0.46 7.20 19.15
C ASN A 42 -0.25 6.15 20.01
N TYR A 43 -1.44 6.46 20.54
CA TYR A 43 -2.21 5.52 21.38
C TYR A 43 -2.59 4.22 20.64
N PHE A 44 -2.90 4.32 19.35
CA PHE A 44 -3.25 3.14 18.54
C PHE A 44 -2.02 2.33 18.12
N CYS A 45 -0.90 3.01 17.81
CA CYS A 45 0.38 2.37 17.56
C CYS A 45 0.88 1.62 18.81
N ASP A 46 0.67 2.19 19.99
CA ASP A 46 1.01 1.55 21.26
C ASP A 46 0.13 0.31 21.54
N LEU A 47 -1.16 0.34 21.19
CA LEU A 47 -2.07 -0.82 21.27
C LEU A 47 -1.70 -1.96 20.29
N GLU A 48 -1.28 -1.65 19.07
CA GLU A 48 -0.75 -2.66 18.13
C GLU A 48 0.57 -3.26 18.64
N LEU A 49 1.47 -2.43 19.18
CA LEU A 49 2.76 -2.87 19.73
C LEU A 49 2.61 -3.72 20.99
N GLU A 50 1.65 -3.45 21.86
CA GLU A 50 1.36 -4.29 23.04
C GLU A 50 0.76 -5.64 22.66
N ASN A 51 -0.13 -5.68 21.66
CA ASN A 51 -0.67 -6.94 21.14
C ASN A 51 0.37 -7.79 20.38
N LEU A 52 1.43 -7.18 19.85
CA LEU A 52 2.56 -7.89 19.23
C LEU A 52 3.55 -8.45 20.27
N LYS A 53 3.83 -7.70 21.34
CA LYS A 53 4.75 -8.14 22.41
C LYS A 53 4.27 -9.37 23.17
N THR A 54 2.95 -9.59 23.26
CA THR A 54 2.38 -10.78 23.91
C THR A 54 2.51 -12.06 23.07
N LEU A 55 2.81 -11.95 21.77
CA LEU A 55 3.03 -13.09 20.87
C LEU A 55 4.48 -13.61 20.88
N ASP A 56 5.45 -12.80 21.30
CA ASP A 56 6.89 -13.10 21.18
C ASP A 56 7.47 -13.95 22.34
N VAL A 57 6.71 -14.25 23.39
CA VAL A 57 7.27 -14.87 24.62
C VAL A 57 7.45 -16.40 24.52
N GLU A 58 6.85 -17.08 23.53
CA GLU A 58 6.83 -18.56 23.50
C GLU A 58 7.72 -19.26 22.45
N GLU A 59 8.55 -18.56 21.66
CA GLU A 59 9.12 -19.14 20.42
C GLU A 59 10.62 -19.51 20.40
N ASN A 60 11.29 -19.69 21.55
CA ASN A 60 12.75 -19.89 21.59
C ASN A 60 13.29 -21.31 21.30
N ASN A 61 12.55 -22.21 20.63
CA ASN A 61 13.10 -23.54 20.26
C ASN A 61 12.42 -24.27 19.07
N LYS A 62 11.96 -23.54 18.05
CA LYS A 62 11.52 -24.15 16.77
C LYS A 62 12.61 -23.99 15.69
N PRO A 63 12.74 -24.94 14.74
CA PRO A 63 13.62 -24.78 13.59
C PRO A 63 13.28 -23.46 12.88
N ARG A 64 14.30 -22.66 12.52
CA ARG A 64 14.11 -21.37 11.83
C ARG A 64 13.35 -21.62 10.53
N ILE A 65 12.05 -21.40 10.55
CA ILE A 65 11.25 -21.23 9.35
C ILE A 65 11.89 -20.04 8.64
N MET A 66 12.37 -20.25 7.40
CA MET A 66 12.89 -19.14 6.58
C MET A 66 11.73 -18.19 6.31
N THR A 67 11.64 -17.14 7.11
CA THR A 67 10.57 -16.14 7.06
C THR A 67 11.00 -14.98 6.16
N ILE A 68 10.06 -14.47 5.37
CA ILE A 68 10.28 -13.27 4.56
C ILE A 68 10.02 -12.07 5.48
N ASP A 69 10.96 -11.15 5.60
CA ASP A 69 10.70 -9.90 6.29
C ASP A 69 9.82 -9.02 5.40
N LEU A 70 8.73 -8.48 5.95
CA LEU A 70 7.91 -7.49 5.27
C LEU A 70 7.92 -6.19 6.07
N TYR A 71 8.56 -5.17 5.51
CA TYR A 71 8.45 -3.80 5.99
C TYR A 71 7.14 -3.19 5.50
N TYR A 72 6.25 -2.82 6.42
CA TYR A 72 4.88 -2.44 6.10
C TYR A 72 4.28 -1.41 7.03
N LEU A 73 3.10 -0.92 6.63
CA LEU A 73 2.17 -0.19 7.47
C LEU A 73 0.77 -0.80 7.28
N SER A 74 0.04 -1.06 8.36
CA SER A 74 -1.29 -1.68 8.31
C SER A 74 -2.32 -0.85 7.54
N LEU A 75 -2.22 0.49 7.62
CA LEU A 75 -3.05 1.42 6.84
C LEU A 75 -2.76 1.41 5.33
N SER A 76 -1.56 0.97 4.92
CA SER A 76 -1.10 1.07 3.53
C SER A 76 -1.83 0.04 2.64
N PRO A 77 -2.64 0.49 1.66
CA PRO A 77 -3.29 -0.39 0.70
C PRO A 77 -2.33 -1.37 -0.03
N PRO A 78 -1.20 -0.92 -0.60
CA PRO A 78 -0.27 -1.85 -1.25
C PRO A 78 0.36 -2.86 -0.27
N SER A 79 0.53 -2.51 1.02
CA SER A 79 0.99 -3.46 2.04
C SER A 79 -0.05 -4.54 2.32
N ARG A 80 -1.32 -4.15 2.45
CA ARG A 80 -2.45 -5.08 2.67
C ARG A 80 -2.59 -6.10 1.54
N ALA A 81 -2.41 -5.68 0.28
CA ALA A 81 -2.43 -6.59 -0.86
C ALA A 81 -1.36 -7.71 -0.74
N VAL A 82 -0.12 -7.35 -0.37
CA VAL A 82 0.97 -8.33 -0.16
C VAL A 82 0.67 -9.25 1.03
N ILE A 83 0.16 -8.71 2.14
CA ILE A 83 -0.22 -9.51 3.31
C ILE A 83 -1.33 -10.51 2.96
N LEU A 84 -2.34 -10.08 2.22
CA LEU A 84 -3.44 -10.96 1.82
C LEU A 84 -2.95 -12.08 0.90
N LEU A 85 -2.10 -11.77 -0.08
CA LEU A 85 -1.53 -12.78 -0.98
C LEU A 85 -0.64 -13.77 -0.22
N THR A 86 0.22 -13.31 0.68
CA THR A 86 1.10 -14.20 1.45
C THR A 86 0.31 -15.18 2.32
N LYS A 87 -0.83 -14.76 2.88
CA LYS A 87 -1.78 -15.67 3.54
C LYS A 87 -2.35 -16.70 2.58
N ALA A 88 -2.74 -16.30 1.37
CA ALA A 88 -3.23 -17.23 0.34
C ALA A 88 -2.16 -18.24 -0.11
N LEU A 89 -0.88 -17.84 -0.13
CA LEU A 89 0.25 -18.71 -0.47
C LEU A 89 0.75 -19.56 0.72
N GLY A 90 0.25 -19.31 1.94
CA GLY A 90 0.74 -19.97 3.15
C GLY A 90 2.16 -19.55 3.55
N ILE A 91 2.57 -18.34 3.18
CA ILE A 91 3.89 -17.78 3.50
C ILE A 91 3.84 -17.13 4.88
N HIS A 92 4.77 -17.52 5.75
CA HIS A 92 4.96 -16.88 7.05
C HIS A 92 5.86 -15.64 6.90
N LEU A 93 5.30 -14.48 7.26
CA LEU A 93 6.01 -13.20 7.23
C LEU A 93 6.53 -12.85 8.62
N ASN A 94 7.74 -12.28 8.65
CA ASN A 94 8.20 -11.48 9.78
C ASN A 94 7.82 -10.01 9.54
N LEU A 95 6.77 -9.54 10.23
CA LEU A 95 6.20 -8.21 10.01
C LEU A 95 7.03 -7.13 10.71
N LYS A 96 7.52 -6.17 9.94
CA LYS A 96 8.32 -5.03 10.42
C LYS A 96 7.57 -3.73 10.17
N VAL A 97 6.94 -3.19 11.21
CA VAL A 97 6.20 -1.92 11.10
C VAL A 97 7.15 -0.77 10.78
N ILE A 98 6.78 0.07 9.80
CA ILE A 98 7.40 1.35 9.51
C ILE A 98 6.37 2.45 9.83
N ASP A 99 6.56 3.14 10.95
CA ASP A 99 5.65 4.21 11.36
C ASP A 99 5.89 5.49 10.53
N VAL A 100 5.06 5.67 9.50
CA VAL A 100 5.18 6.82 8.59
C VAL A 100 4.82 8.14 9.27
N SER A 101 4.04 8.11 10.36
CA SER A 101 3.66 9.31 11.12
C SER A 101 4.86 9.88 11.90
N LYS A 102 5.78 9.00 12.31
CA LYS A 102 7.05 9.35 12.97
C LYS A 102 8.21 9.55 11.98
N GLY A 103 7.94 9.51 10.67
CA GLY A 103 8.95 9.67 9.62
C GLY A 103 9.98 8.53 9.58
N GLU A 104 9.62 7.33 10.03
CA GLU A 104 10.57 6.21 10.12
C GLU A 104 11.12 5.76 8.76
N GLN A 105 10.35 5.96 7.69
CA GLN A 105 10.75 5.71 6.32
C GLN A 105 11.97 6.55 5.89
N TYR A 106 12.21 7.69 6.55
CA TYR A 106 13.36 8.56 6.28
C TYR A 106 14.56 8.30 7.19
N LYS A 107 14.45 7.36 8.14
CA LYS A 107 15.58 7.00 9.02
C LYS A 107 16.62 6.23 8.21
N SER A 108 17.90 6.48 8.48
CA SER A 108 19.03 5.86 7.77
C SER A 108 18.99 4.32 7.78
N LYS A 109 18.41 3.70 8.82
CA LYS A 109 18.21 2.25 8.93
C LYS A 109 17.31 1.71 7.81
N PHE A 110 16.21 2.40 7.48
CA PHE A 110 15.29 1.95 6.43
C PHE A 110 15.73 2.39 5.04
N ILE A 111 16.30 3.60 4.89
CA ILE A 111 16.84 4.07 3.60
C ILE A 111 17.91 3.12 3.05
N LYS A 112 18.72 2.50 3.93
CA LYS A 112 19.70 1.47 3.52
C LYS A 112 19.06 0.21 2.94
N VAL A 113 17.82 -0.10 3.33
CA VAL A 113 17.05 -1.23 2.82
C VAL A 113 16.34 -0.81 1.53
N ASN A 114 15.60 0.29 1.57
CA ASN A 114 14.87 0.83 0.43
C ASN A 114 15.20 2.33 0.23
N PRO A 115 16.00 2.69 -0.79
CA PRO A 115 16.32 4.09 -1.07
C PRO A 115 15.11 4.91 -1.54
N GLN A 116 14.04 4.26 -2.02
CA GLN A 116 12.77 4.93 -2.35
C GLN A 116 11.89 5.19 -1.12
N HIS A 117 12.30 4.77 0.08
CA HIS A 117 11.61 5.05 1.35
C HIS A 117 10.09 4.77 1.30
N THR A 118 9.69 3.67 0.65
CA THR A 118 8.30 3.24 0.48
C THR A 118 8.02 1.90 1.16
N VAL A 119 6.76 1.70 1.53
CA VAL A 119 6.21 0.39 1.92
C VAL A 119 5.13 -0.04 0.90
N PRO A 120 4.97 -1.34 0.63
CA PRO A 120 5.72 -2.46 1.20
C PRO A 120 7.13 -2.61 0.63
N THR A 121 8.03 -3.19 1.43
CA THR A 121 9.34 -3.70 0.99
C THR A 121 9.56 -5.07 1.60
N ILE A 122 10.01 -6.04 0.84
CA ILE A 122 10.40 -7.35 1.37
C ILE A 122 11.92 -7.51 1.46
N ASP A 123 12.37 -8.32 2.42
CA ASP A 123 13.68 -8.96 2.42
C ASP A 123 13.47 -10.48 2.47
N ASP A 124 13.69 -11.12 1.33
CA ASP A 124 13.63 -12.57 1.19
C ASP A 124 15.06 -13.11 1.14
N ASN A 125 15.60 -13.39 2.33
CA ASN A 125 16.93 -13.99 2.52
C ASN A 125 18.07 -13.19 1.85
N GLY A 126 18.02 -11.86 1.96
CA GLY A 126 18.98 -10.92 1.38
C GLY A 126 18.57 -10.38 0.01
N PHE A 127 17.51 -10.93 -0.61
CA PHE A 127 16.92 -10.34 -1.80
C PHE A 127 15.88 -9.29 -1.41
N ILE A 128 16.22 -8.01 -1.62
CA ILE A 128 15.32 -6.89 -1.38
C ILE A 128 14.49 -6.62 -2.63
N LEU A 129 13.17 -6.52 -2.46
CA LEU A 129 12.24 -6.12 -3.52
C LEU A 129 11.21 -5.12 -2.99
N THR A 130 10.95 -4.09 -3.80
CA THR A 130 9.96 -3.03 -3.55
C THR A 130 8.81 -3.16 -4.55
N GLU A 131 7.78 -2.31 -4.43
CA GLU A 131 6.55 -2.30 -5.23
C GLU A 131 5.64 -3.51 -4.99
N SER A 132 4.45 -3.28 -4.42
CA SER A 132 3.54 -4.37 -4.03
C SER A 132 3.21 -5.33 -5.17
N ARG A 133 2.98 -4.80 -6.38
CA ARG A 133 2.59 -5.60 -7.56
C ARG A 133 3.74 -6.46 -8.07
N ALA A 134 4.97 -5.92 -8.03
CA ALA A 134 6.18 -6.68 -8.35
C ALA A 134 6.46 -7.75 -7.28
N ILE A 135 6.31 -7.39 -6.00
CA ILE A 135 6.42 -8.33 -4.87
C ILE A 135 5.42 -9.48 -5.03
N MET A 136 4.15 -9.18 -5.34
CA MET A 136 3.13 -10.20 -5.54
C MET A 136 3.50 -11.16 -6.68
N GLY A 137 3.92 -10.65 -7.84
CA GLY A 137 4.37 -11.48 -8.95
C GLY A 137 5.56 -12.37 -8.57
N TYR A 138 6.57 -11.81 -7.91
CA TYR A 138 7.74 -12.55 -7.41
C TYR A 138 7.35 -13.67 -6.44
N LEU A 139 6.47 -13.38 -5.49
CA LEU A 139 6.04 -14.36 -4.48
C LEU A 139 5.26 -15.51 -5.12
N VAL A 140 4.39 -15.23 -6.09
CA VAL A 140 3.71 -16.31 -6.84
C VAL A 140 4.72 -17.14 -7.62
N ASP A 141 5.59 -16.51 -8.40
CA ASP A 141 6.56 -17.22 -9.26
C ASP A 141 7.53 -18.09 -8.45
N LYS A 142 7.87 -17.69 -7.21
CA LYS A 142 8.82 -18.41 -6.35
C LYS A 142 8.17 -19.43 -5.41
N TYR A 143 6.99 -19.14 -4.86
CA TYR A 143 6.42 -19.91 -3.73
C TYR A 143 5.08 -20.57 -4.03
N ALA A 144 4.36 -20.17 -5.09
CA ALA A 144 3.08 -20.79 -5.39
C ALA A 144 3.26 -22.23 -5.90
N LYS A 145 2.29 -23.09 -5.57
CA LYS A 145 2.28 -24.50 -6.01
C LYS A 145 1.96 -24.65 -7.50
N ASN A 146 1.32 -23.66 -8.09
CA ASN A 146 0.96 -23.57 -9.50
C ASN A 146 0.99 -22.10 -9.92
N ASP A 147 0.75 -21.84 -11.20
CA ASP A 147 0.75 -20.50 -11.78
C ASP A 147 -0.65 -19.88 -11.90
N SER A 148 -1.70 -20.43 -11.27
CA SER A 148 -3.07 -19.95 -11.48
C SER A 148 -3.25 -18.48 -11.07
N LEU A 149 -2.56 -18.04 -10.02
CA LEU A 149 -2.62 -16.66 -9.54
C LEU A 149 -1.79 -15.69 -10.41
N TYR A 150 -0.84 -16.19 -11.18
CA TYR A 150 -0.02 -15.40 -12.10
C TYR A 150 0.46 -16.29 -13.25
N PRO A 151 -0.37 -16.49 -14.30
CA PRO A 151 -0.13 -17.49 -15.34
C PRO A 151 1.20 -17.28 -16.05
N LYS A 152 1.86 -18.36 -16.48
CA LYS A 152 3.11 -18.26 -17.27
C LYS A 152 2.87 -18.08 -18.77
N ASP A 153 1.67 -18.38 -19.26
CA ASP A 153 1.29 -18.08 -20.63
C ASP A 153 1.42 -16.56 -20.89
N PRO A 154 2.18 -16.13 -21.91
CA PRO A 154 2.43 -14.71 -22.13
C PRO A 154 1.17 -13.88 -22.38
N LYS A 155 0.13 -14.44 -22.99
CA LYS A 155 -1.11 -13.70 -23.26
C LYS A 155 -1.89 -13.50 -21.97
N GLN A 156 -2.08 -14.55 -21.19
CA GLN A 156 -2.76 -14.47 -19.90
C GLN A 156 -2.00 -13.57 -18.92
N ARG A 157 -0.67 -13.71 -18.84
CA ARG A 157 0.17 -12.83 -18.03
C ARG A 157 0.06 -11.38 -18.46
N GLY A 158 0.06 -11.12 -19.77
CA GLY A 158 -0.11 -9.78 -20.32
C GLY A 158 -1.38 -9.09 -19.85
N ILE A 159 -2.51 -9.83 -19.74
CA ILE A 159 -3.75 -9.28 -19.20
C ILE A 159 -3.63 -9.00 -17.69
N VAL A 160 -3.08 -9.92 -16.90
CA VAL A 160 -2.86 -9.69 -15.46
C VAL A 160 -2.00 -8.45 -15.23
N ASP A 161 -0.88 -8.34 -15.96
CA ASP A 161 0.02 -7.21 -15.89
C ASP A 161 -0.70 -5.91 -16.30
N GLU A 162 -1.48 -5.92 -17.38
CA GLU A 162 -2.28 -4.75 -17.80
C GLU A 162 -3.20 -4.27 -16.67
N ARG A 163 -3.90 -5.19 -15.97
CA ARG A 163 -4.79 -4.84 -14.85
C ARG A 163 -4.02 -4.30 -13.65
N LEU A 164 -2.85 -4.86 -13.34
CA LEU A 164 -1.97 -4.37 -12.29
C LEU A 164 -1.47 -2.95 -12.59
N TYR A 165 -1.08 -2.66 -13.83
CA TYR A 165 -0.65 -1.31 -14.24
C TYR A 165 -1.81 -0.32 -14.30
N PHE A 166 -3.00 -0.76 -14.74
CA PHE A 166 -4.23 0.03 -14.65
C PHE A 166 -4.51 0.44 -13.20
N ASP A 167 -4.41 -0.50 -12.27
CA ASP A 167 -4.61 -0.22 -10.86
C ASP A 167 -3.57 0.80 -10.35
N LEU A 168 -2.29 0.56 -10.60
CA LEU A 168 -1.19 1.43 -10.17
C LEU A 168 -1.32 2.86 -10.70
N THR A 169 -1.61 3.02 -11.98
CA THR A 169 -1.47 4.31 -12.69
C THR A 169 -2.78 5.09 -12.80
N ARG A 170 -3.92 4.41 -12.61
CA ARG A 170 -5.25 5.02 -12.78
C ARG A 170 -6.09 4.81 -11.53
N LEU A 171 -6.49 3.57 -11.22
CA LEU A 171 -7.50 3.33 -10.19
C LEU A 171 -7.01 3.76 -8.79
N TYR A 172 -6.02 3.06 -8.25
CA TYR A 172 -5.44 3.36 -6.94
C TYR A 172 -4.91 4.80 -6.88
N TYR A 173 -4.19 5.23 -7.92
CA TYR A 173 -3.61 6.57 -7.98
C TYR A 173 -4.69 7.67 -7.86
N ASN A 174 -5.80 7.55 -8.60
CA ASN A 174 -6.85 8.56 -8.56
C ASN A 174 -7.59 8.56 -7.22
N ILE A 175 -7.91 7.38 -6.68
CA ILE A 175 -8.56 7.24 -5.36
C ILE A 175 -7.68 7.88 -4.28
N PHE A 176 -6.41 7.48 -4.22
CA PHE A 176 -5.48 7.99 -3.22
C PHE A 176 -5.30 9.51 -3.34
N ASN A 177 -5.05 10.04 -4.54
CA ASN A 177 -4.81 11.48 -4.72
C ASN A 177 -6.04 12.37 -4.51
N ALA A 178 -7.24 11.82 -4.63
CA ALA A 178 -8.47 12.55 -4.34
C ALA A 178 -8.70 12.68 -2.83
N TYR A 179 -8.58 11.58 -2.09
CA TYR A 179 -9.07 11.51 -0.72
C TYR A 179 -7.99 11.68 0.35
N ILE A 180 -6.74 11.28 0.09
CA ILE A 180 -5.73 11.15 1.16
C ILE A 180 -5.37 12.50 1.82
N PHE A 181 -5.36 13.59 1.05
CA PHE A 181 -5.09 14.92 1.60
C PHE A 181 -6.20 15.39 2.54
N VAL A 182 -7.46 15.04 2.24
CA VAL A 182 -8.59 15.31 3.15
C VAL A 182 -8.47 14.40 4.37
N ALA A 183 -8.21 13.11 4.18
CA ALA A 183 -8.01 12.17 5.28
C ALA A 183 -6.93 12.65 6.27
N PHE A 184 -5.82 13.22 5.80
CA PHE A 184 -4.77 13.75 6.69
C PHE A 184 -4.98 15.22 7.13
N GLY A 185 -6.15 15.81 6.90
CA GLY A 185 -6.46 17.19 7.32
C GLY A 185 -5.63 18.26 6.61
N MET A 186 -5.05 17.93 5.45
CA MET A 186 -4.30 18.86 4.58
C MET A 186 -5.21 19.59 3.58
N SER A 187 -6.44 19.10 3.42
CA SER A 187 -7.55 19.72 2.69
C SER A 187 -8.85 19.48 3.48
N ASN A 188 -9.86 20.32 3.27
CA ASN A 188 -11.20 20.15 3.85
C ASN A 188 -12.25 19.72 2.81
N SER A 189 -11.89 19.65 1.53
CA SER A 189 -12.78 19.23 0.45
C SER A 189 -12.05 18.36 -0.57
N VAL A 190 -12.83 17.51 -1.25
CA VAL A 190 -12.36 16.71 -2.39
C VAL A 190 -12.52 17.53 -3.66
N ASP A 191 -11.57 17.40 -4.57
CA ASP A 191 -11.60 18.05 -5.88
C ASP A 191 -12.51 17.26 -6.85
N ASP A 192 -13.56 17.89 -7.36
CA ASP A 192 -14.54 17.31 -8.29
C ASP A 192 -13.90 16.71 -9.54
N ASP A 193 -12.84 17.32 -10.08
CA ASP A 193 -12.16 16.78 -11.25
C ASP A 193 -11.41 15.49 -10.91
N LYS A 194 -10.88 15.36 -9.69
CA LYS A 194 -10.32 14.10 -9.22
C LYS A 194 -11.41 13.04 -9.03
N VAL A 195 -12.59 13.40 -8.52
CA VAL A 195 -13.72 12.46 -8.41
C VAL A 195 -14.14 11.94 -9.79
N LYS A 196 -14.21 12.81 -10.81
CA LYS A 196 -14.45 12.38 -12.21
C LYS A 196 -13.38 11.41 -12.71
N GLN A 197 -12.13 11.57 -12.30
CA GLN A 197 -11.05 10.65 -12.67
C GLN A 197 -11.18 9.28 -11.98
N ILE A 198 -11.73 9.22 -10.77
CA ILE A 198 -12.11 7.98 -10.10
C ILE A 198 -13.25 7.31 -10.85
N ALA A 199 -14.33 8.06 -11.14
CA ALA A 199 -15.50 7.56 -11.88
C ALA A 199 -15.09 6.94 -13.23
N ARG A 200 -14.23 7.62 -14.00
CA ARG A 200 -13.66 7.08 -15.26
C ARG A 200 -12.83 5.81 -15.05
N GLY A 201 -12.19 5.65 -13.89
CA GLY A 201 -11.50 4.42 -13.53
C GLY A 201 -12.49 3.27 -13.29
N PHE A 202 -13.55 3.54 -12.53
CA PHE A 202 -14.60 2.56 -12.28
C PHE A 202 -15.40 2.18 -13.54
N GLU A 203 -15.65 3.12 -14.46
CA GLU A 203 -16.24 2.82 -15.77
C GLU A 203 -15.39 1.80 -16.54
N ILE A 204 -14.06 1.99 -16.59
CA ILE A 204 -13.15 1.05 -17.26
C ILE A 204 -13.12 -0.30 -16.55
N LEU A 205 -13.04 -0.30 -15.20
CA LEU A 205 -13.05 -1.53 -14.43
C LEU A 205 -14.36 -2.31 -14.67
N ASN A 206 -15.49 -1.62 -14.71
CA ASN A 206 -16.79 -2.20 -15.01
C ASN A 206 -16.82 -2.85 -16.40
N THR A 207 -16.21 -2.22 -17.41
CA THR A 207 -16.07 -2.79 -18.76
C THR A 207 -15.14 -4.00 -18.78
N TYR A 208 -14.03 -3.99 -18.04
CA TYR A 208 -13.17 -5.18 -17.93
C TYR A 208 -13.91 -6.41 -17.34
N LEU A 209 -14.95 -6.17 -16.56
CA LEU A 209 -15.74 -7.21 -15.88
C LEU A 209 -17.03 -7.61 -16.62
N GLU A 210 -17.40 -6.97 -17.74
CA GLU A 210 -18.66 -7.25 -18.46
C GLU A 210 -18.83 -8.73 -18.89
N ASN A 211 -17.73 -9.44 -19.13
CA ASN A 211 -17.75 -10.85 -19.56
C ASN A 211 -16.63 -11.65 -18.89
N SER A 212 -16.31 -11.35 -17.64
CA SER A 212 -15.19 -11.96 -16.94
C SER A 212 -15.51 -12.14 -15.46
N GLU A 213 -15.26 -13.33 -14.91
CA GLU A 213 -15.53 -13.60 -13.49
C GLU A 213 -14.62 -12.80 -12.56
N PHE A 214 -13.37 -12.59 -12.97
CA PHE A 214 -12.33 -11.83 -12.29
C PHE A 214 -11.71 -10.79 -13.23
N VAL A 215 -10.93 -9.82 -12.71
CA VAL A 215 -10.47 -8.66 -13.52
C VAL A 215 -9.59 -9.04 -14.71
N ALA A 216 -8.99 -10.23 -14.69
CA ALA A 216 -8.06 -10.72 -15.71
C ALA A 216 -8.51 -12.03 -16.39
N GLY A 217 -9.76 -12.46 -16.19
CA GLY A 217 -10.33 -13.67 -16.81
C GLY A 217 -11.21 -14.46 -15.84
N GLU A 218 -11.32 -15.77 -16.09
CA GLU A 218 -12.20 -16.67 -15.31
C GLU A 218 -11.65 -17.07 -13.93
N ASN A 219 -10.36 -16.83 -13.67
CA ASN A 219 -9.72 -17.26 -12.43
C ASN A 219 -9.22 -16.06 -11.63
N LEU A 220 -9.27 -16.17 -10.31
CA LEU A 220 -8.65 -15.22 -9.40
C LEU A 220 -7.14 -15.12 -9.67
N THR A 221 -6.63 -13.90 -9.79
CA THR A 221 -5.21 -13.61 -10.01
C THR A 221 -4.68 -12.55 -9.04
N ILE A 222 -3.37 -12.30 -9.01
CA ILE A 222 -2.77 -11.20 -8.24
C ILE A 222 -3.33 -9.81 -8.61
N ALA A 223 -3.93 -9.65 -9.79
CA ALA A 223 -4.62 -8.42 -10.15
C ALA A 223 -5.86 -8.19 -9.27
N ASP A 224 -6.62 -9.24 -8.97
CA ASP A 224 -7.76 -9.17 -8.06
C ASP A 224 -7.33 -8.85 -6.62
N PHE A 225 -6.25 -9.47 -6.13
CA PHE A 225 -5.67 -9.16 -4.81
C PHE A 225 -5.26 -7.69 -4.68
N SER A 226 -4.82 -7.05 -5.78
CA SER A 226 -4.47 -5.63 -5.81
C SER A 226 -5.73 -4.75 -5.85
N ILE A 227 -6.57 -4.98 -6.85
CA ILE A 227 -7.70 -4.10 -7.17
C ILE A 227 -8.78 -4.16 -6.10
N VAL A 228 -9.00 -5.32 -5.45
CA VAL A 228 -10.02 -5.44 -4.39
C VAL A 228 -9.73 -4.51 -3.22
N ILE A 229 -8.44 -4.32 -2.91
CA ILE A 229 -7.98 -3.43 -1.85
C ILE A 229 -8.15 -1.96 -2.26
N SER A 230 -7.92 -1.63 -3.53
CA SER A 230 -8.18 -0.29 -4.09
C SER A 230 -9.67 0.05 -4.09
N VAL A 231 -10.53 -0.88 -4.52
CA VAL A 231 -11.99 -0.69 -4.54
C VAL A 231 -12.55 -0.54 -3.13
N GLY A 232 -12.13 -1.38 -2.18
CA GLY A 232 -12.52 -1.21 -0.78
C GLY A 232 -12.05 0.10 -0.17
N LEU A 233 -10.89 0.64 -0.59
CA LEU A 233 -10.45 1.97 -0.17
C LEU A 233 -11.39 3.08 -0.68
N ALA A 234 -11.89 2.98 -1.92
CA ALA A 234 -12.85 3.95 -2.45
C ALA A 234 -14.16 3.94 -1.65
N GLU A 235 -14.67 2.74 -1.31
CA GLU A 235 -15.86 2.56 -0.47
C GLU A 235 -15.67 3.17 0.93
N ILE A 236 -14.51 2.96 1.56
CA ILE A 236 -14.14 3.55 2.86
C ILE A 236 -14.18 5.08 2.84
N PHE A 237 -13.80 5.68 1.71
CA PHE A 237 -13.90 7.13 1.49
C PHE A 237 -15.29 7.61 1.02
N GLY A 238 -16.27 6.71 0.94
CA GLY A 238 -17.65 7.03 0.59
C GLY A 238 -17.91 7.20 -0.91
N PHE A 239 -17.02 6.70 -1.78
CA PHE A 239 -17.30 6.66 -3.21
C PHE A 239 -18.39 5.61 -3.50
N ASP A 240 -19.44 6.01 -4.22
CA ASP A 240 -20.55 5.12 -4.54
C ASP A 240 -20.18 4.15 -5.67
N ILE A 241 -19.84 2.91 -5.29
CA ILE A 241 -19.55 1.85 -6.24
C ILE A 241 -20.83 1.22 -6.83
N THR A 242 -22.02 1.50 -6.28
CA THR A 242 -23.28 0.87 -6.71
C THR A 242 -23.75 1.32 -8.08
N ALA A 243 -23.13 2.37 -8.64
CA ALA A 243 -23.31 2.77 -10.03
C ALA A 243 -22.65 1.82 -11.05
N TYR A 244 -21.91 0.80 -10.60
CA TYR A 244 -21.11 -0.09 -11.43
C TYR A 244 -21.40 -1.57 -11.11
N ASP A 245 -22.48 -2.09 -11.66
CA ASP A 245 -23.02 -3.43 -11.35
C ASP A 245 -21.95 -4.55 -11.41
N ASN A 246 -21.14 -4.59 -12.48
CA ASN A 246 -20.11 -5.63 -12.62
C ASN A 246 -19.02 -5.50 -11.55
N VAL A 247 -18.69 -4.28 -11.15
CA VAL A 247 -17.72 -4.02 -10.06
C VAL A 247 -18.28 -4.49 -8.74
N VAL A 248 -19.55 -4.23 -8.44
CA VAL A 248 -20.21 -4.69 -7.20
C VAL A 248 -20.21 -6.22 -7.12
N ASP A 249 -20.62 -6.89 -8.19
CA ASP A 249 -20.67 -8.35 -8.25
C ASP A 249 -19.28 -8.98 -8.09
N TRP A 250 -18.30 -8.45 -8.81
CA TRP A 250 -16.90 -8.88 -8.70
C TRP A 250 -16.31 -8.62 -7.32
N TYR A 251 -16.60 -7.45 -6.73
CA TYR A 251 -16.06 -7.07 -5.43
C TYR A 251 -16.59 -8.00 -4.34
N ASN A 252 -17.90 -8.27 -4.32
CA ASN A 252 -18.50 -9.24 -3.40
C ASN A 252 -17.92 -10.65 -3.58
N ARG A 253 -17.76 -11.11 -4.83
CA ARG A 253 -17.11 -12.39 -5.14
C ARG A 253 -15.68 -12.46 -4.62
N CYS A 254 -14.91 -11.39 -4.80
CA CYS A 254 -13.54 -11.31 -4.28
C CYS A 254 -13.50 -11.35 -2.76
N LYS A 255 -14.37 -10.59 -2.08
CA LYS A 255 -14.48 -10.63 -0.62
C LYS A 255 -14.75 -12.04 -0.12
N GLU A 256 -15.73 -12.72 -0.69
CA GLU A 256 -16.07 -14.10 -0.33
C GLU A 256 -14.89 -15.06 -0.58
N ALA A 257 -14.29 -15.01 -1.78
CA ALA A 257 -13.19 -15.89 -2.17
C ALA A 257 -11.93 -15.70 -1.30
N LEU A 258 -11.70 -14.47 -0.82
CA LEU A 258 -10.53 -14.08 -0.05
C LEU A 258 -10.74 -14.12 1.46
N GLU A 259 -11.98 -14.28 1.95
CA GLU A 259 -12.26 -14.23 3.39
C GLU A 259 -11.60 -15.38 4.15
N LYS A 260 -11.48 -16.56 3.55
CA LYS A 260 -10.69 -17.67 4.13
C LYS A 260 -9.21 -17.33 4.36
N TYR A 261 -8.71 -16.28 3.70
CA TYR A 261 -7.35 -15.75 3.89
C TYR A 261 -7.35 -14.49 4.77
N GLY A 262 -8.48 -14.15 5.38
CA GLY A 262 -8.65 -13.04 6.32
C GLY A 262 -8.77 -11.68 5.65
N TYR A 263 -9.51 -11.59 4.54
CA TYR A 263 -9.77 -10.32 3.83
C TYR A 263 -10.23 -9.22 4.80
N GLU A 264 -11.28 -9.46 5.59
CA GLU A 264 -11.82 -8.44 6.49
C GLU A 264 -10.79 -8.04 7.55
N LYS A 265 -10.09 -9.01 8.15
CA LYS A 265 -9.05 -8.74 9.15
C LYS A 265 -7.87 -7.94 8.59
N VAL A 266 -7.45 -8.23 7.36
CA VAL A 266 -6.36 -7.50 6.70
C VAL A 266 -6.78 -6.08 6.35
N ASN A 267 -8.06 -5.86 6.06
CA ASN A 267 -8.58 -4.56 5.63
C ASN A 267 -9.13 -3.68 6.74
N ALA A 268 -9.48 -4.24 7.89
CA ALA A 268 -10.00 -3.51 9.05
C ALA A 268 -9.21 -2.23 9.41
N PRO A 269 -7.85 -2.20 9.36
CA PRO A 269 -7.12 -0.97 9.65
C PRO A 269 -7.49 0.22 8.76
N ALA A 270 -7.94 -0.03 7.53
CA ALA A 270 -8.27 1.03 6.57
C ALA A 270 -9.47 1.88 6.99
N GLU A 271 -10.35 1.38 7.87
CA GLU A 271 -11.47 2.16 8.42
C GLU A 271 -11.01 3.45 9.08
N LEU A 272 -9.83 3.45 9.68
CA LEU A 272 -9.24 4.64 10.29
C LEU A 272 -9.01 5.77 9.26
N LEU A 273 -8.69 5.43 8.01
CA LEU A 273 -8.58 6.41 6.93
C LEU A 273 -9.95 7.02 6.62
N GLY A 274 -11.01 6.21 6.63
CA GLY A 274 -12.39 6.68 6.44
C GLY A 274 -12.87 7.56 7.58
N GLU A 275 -12.53 7.21 8.82
CA GLU A 275 -12.82 8.04 10.00
C GLU A 275 -12.13 9.40 9.90
N TRP A 276 -10.84 9.43 9.57
CA TRP A 276 -10.12 10.68 9.40
C TRP A 276 -10.65 11.50 8.22
N PHE A 277 -11.03 10.84 7.12
CA PHE A 277 -11.66 11.50 5.99
C PHE A 277 -12.97 12.17 6.39
N ARG A 278 -13.88 11.45 7.04
CA ARG A 278 -15.16 12.00 7.53
C ARG A 278 -14.97 13.12 8.55
N ALA A 279 -13.96 13.03 9.41
CA ALA A 279 -13.66 14.06 10.40
C ALA A 279 -13.14 15.37 9.77
N ASN A 280 -12.48 15.29 8.61
CA ASN A 280 -11.85 16.43 7.94
C ASN A 280 -12.64 16.96 6.73
N SER A 281 -13.56 16.16 6.18
CA SER A 281 -14.46 16.59 5.11
C SER A 281 -15.52 17.53 5.69
N GLN A 282 -15.59 18.75 5.15
CA GLN A 282 -16.64 19.72 5.47
C GLN A 282 -17.89 19.52 4.62
#